data_AF-A0AA38SUS2-F1
#
_entry.id   AF-A0AA38SUS2-F1
#
_cell.length_a   1.000
_cell.length_b   1.000
_cell.length_c   1.000
_cell.angle_alpha   90.00
_cell.angle_beta   90.00
_cell.angle_gamma   90.00
#
_symmetry.space_group_name_H-M   'P 1'
#
loop_
_entity.id
_entity.type
_entity.pdbx_description
1 polymer ?
#
loop_
_entity_poly.entity_id
_entity_poly.type
_entity_poly.pdbx_seq_one_letter_code
_entity_poly.pdbx_strand_id
1 'polypeptide(L)'
;MLIYSFCLWLCYTGVSVPAKLVELYLDLRASTEEHVRGFTEPSSEKLLPDLHPQEQHVFTLVLDLNETLLYSDWKRDRGWRTFKRPGVDDFLEHLAQFYEIIVYSDQQAMYVDPIVDRLDGKHCIRYRLSRAATRYQDGKHYRDLSKLNRDPSRILYVSGNALESCLQPENCVPVKPWKCEADDTALVDLIPFLDYVARHRPADIRPVLTSYHGHDIPKEFIERNKEHQRSRSNMGVCGDALEKMQIENGFSTSLR
;
A
#
# COMPACT_ATOMS: atom_id res chain seq x y z
N MET A 1 -12.26 28.95 -0.58
CA MET A 1 -13.05 30.13 -1.05
C MET A 1 -13.84 30.83 0.05
N LEU A 2 -14.27 30.17 1.13
CA LEU A 2 -15.09 30.79 2.18
C LEU A 2 -14.32 31.74 3.14
N ILE A 3 -13.01 31.55 3.33
CA ILE A 3 -12.16 32.39 4.20
C ILE A 3 -12.00 33.81 3.64
N TYR A 4 -11.76 33.94 2.32
CA TYR A 4 -11.61 35.25 1.68
C TYR A 4 -12.93 36.03 1.65
N SER A 5 -14.06 35.32 1.49
CA SER A 5 -15.37 35.96 1.45
C SER A 5 -15.85 36.42 2.84
N PHE A 6 -15.51 35.69 3.90
CA PHE A 6 -15.86 36.06 5.28
C PHE A 6 -14.95 37.18 5.82
N CYS A 7 -13.66 37.15 5.50
CA CYS A 7 -12.71 38.19 5.91
C CYS A 7 -12.99 39.54 5.20
N LEU A 8 -13.35 39.53 3.91
CA LEU A 8 -13.78 40.76 3.21
C LEU A 8 -15.08 41.34 3.79
N TRP A 9 -16.02 40.50 4.25
CA TRP A 9 -17.28 40.96 4.84
C TRP A 9 -17.08 41.60 6.23
N LEU A 10 -16.16 41.07 7.04
CA LEU A 10 -15.77 41.67 8.32
C LEU A 10 -15.01 42.99 8.15
N CYS A 11 -14.14 43.10 7.15
CA CYS A 11 -13.44 44.35 6.83
C CYS A 11 -14.40 45.44 6.29
N TYR A 12 -15.47 45.07 5.58
CA TYR A 12 -16.46 46.02 5.05
C TYR A 12 -17.43 46.56 6.12
N THR A 13 -17.58 45.87 7.26
CA THR A 13 -18.57 46.20 8.30
C THR A 13 -17.96 46.82 9.57
N GLY A 14 -16.62 46.96 9.65
CA GLY A 14 -15.97 47.66 10.76
C GLY A 14 -16.21 47.03 12.14
N VAL A 15 -16.51 45.73 12.20
CA VAL A 15 -16.77 45.03 13.46
C VAL A 15 -15.44 44.63 14.10
N SER A 16 -15.01 45.38 15.11
CA SER A 16 -13.91 44.99 15.99
C SER A 16 -14.36 43.89 16.93
N VAL A 17 -13.86 42.67 16.75
CA VAL A 17 -14.12 41.56 17.68
C VAL A 17 -13.17 41.69 18.88
N PRO A 18 -13.65 41.67 20.13
CA PRO A 18 -12.77 41.71 21.30
C PRO A 18 -11.80 40.52 21.30
N ALA A 19 -10.51 40.76 21.57
CA ALA A 19 -9.49 39.70 21.62
C ALA A 19 -9.89 38.53 22.55
N LYS A 20 -10.55 38.83 23.67
CA LYS A 20 -11.08 37.81 24.61
C LYS A 20 -12.14 36.90 24.01
N LEU A 21 -12.95 37.40 23.06
CA LEU A 21 -13.96 36.57 22.37
C LEU A 21 -13.27 35.65 21.35
N VAL A 22 -12.20 36.13 20.72
CA VAL A 22 -11.36 35.31 19.83
C VAL A 22 -10.66 34.21 20.63
N GLU A 23 -10.06 34.54 21.78
CA GLU A 23 -9.46 33.56 22.70
C GLU A 23 -10.49 32.52 23.17
N LEU A 24 -11.66 32.96 23.66
CA LEU A 24 -12.73 32.05 24.09
C LEU A 24 -13.20 31.13 22.95
N TYR A 25 -13.31 31.65 21.72
CA TYR A 25 -13.67 30.85 20.56
C TYR A 25 -12.58 29.83 20.20
N LEU A 26 -11.30 30.23 20.25
CA LEU A 26 -10.16 29.33 20.01
C LEU A 26 -10.08 28.23 21.07
N ASP A 27 -10.29 28.56 22.34
CA ASP A 27 -10.31 27.60 23.46
C ASP A 27 -11.47 26.62 23.34
N LEU A 28 -12.68 27.13 23.06
CA LEU A 28 -13.86 26.29 22.85
C LEU A 28 -13.64 25.35 21.65
N ARG A 29 -13.07 25.88 20.56
CA ARG A 29 -12.73 25.09 19.37
C ARG A 29 -11.69 24.02 19.69
N ALA A 30 -10.62 24.36 20.41
CA ALA A 30 -9.58 23.41 20.81
C ALA A 30 -10.16 22.27 21.67
N SER A 31 -10.99 22.61 22.65
CA SER A 31 -11.69 21.61 23.49
C SER A 31 -12.63 20.70 22.68
N THR A 32 -13.33 21.28 21.70
CA THR A 32 -14.21 20.50 20.80
C THR A 32 -13.39 19.60 19.89
N GLU A 33 -12.28 20.10 19.32
CA GLU A 33 -11.37 19.33 18.48
C GLU A 33 -10.72 18.18 19.28
N GLU A 34 -10.32 18.41 20.54
CA GLU A 34 -9.75 17.38 21.41
C GLU A 34 -10.76 16.27 21.74
N HIS A 35 -12.01 16.65 22.04
CA HIS A 35 -13.09 15.68 22.21
C HIS A 35 -13.30 14.84 20.95
N VAL A 36 -13.29 15.46 19.77
CA VAL A 36 -13.48 14.75 18.49
C VAL A 36 -12.28 13.84 18.17
N ARG A 37 -11.06 14.27 18.48
CA ARG A 37 -9.84 13.49 18.27
C ARG A 37 -9.88 12.14 18.98
N GLY A 38 -10.37 12.10 20.22
CA GLY A 38 -10.50 10.85 20.97
C GLY A 38 -11.39 9.78 20.32
N PHE A 39 -12.30 10.18 19.41
CA PHE A 39 -13.17 9.25 18.67
C PHE A 39 -12.73 8.99 17.22
N THR A 40 -11.83 9.81 16.68
CA THR A 40 -11.52 9.83 15.24
C THR A 40 -10.07 9.46 14.92
N GLU A 41 -9.13 9.79 15.80
CA GLU A 41 -7.72 9.49 15.62
C GLU A 41 -7.37 8.09 16.13
N PRO A 42 -6.35 7.44 15.54
CA PRO A 42 -5.88 6.15 16.02
C PRO A 42 -5.38 6.24 17.47
N SER A 43 -5.43 5.11 18.17
CA SER A 43 -5.07 4.99 19.59
C SER A 43 -3.62 5.41 19.94
N SER A 44 -2.72 5.57 18.97
CA SER A 44 -1.33 5.99 19.17
C SER A 44 -0.85 6.86 18.00
N GLU A 45 0.06 7.81 18.27
CA GLU A 45 0.74 8.59 17.23
C GLU A 45 1.66 7.72 16.37
N LYS A 46 2.31 6.72 16.99
CA LYS A 46 3.13 5.70 16.32
C LYS A 46 2.47 4.34 16.53
N LEU A 47 2.01 3.74 15.45
CA LEU A 47 1.34 2.44 15.49
C LEU A 47 2.32 1.28 15.67
N LEU A 48 3.57 1.45 15.23
CA LEU A 48 4.59 0.42 15.28
C LEU A 48 5.84 0.91 16.01
N PRO A 49 6.59 0.01 16.67
CA PRO A 49 7.87 0.34 17.29
C PRO A 49 8.91 0.75 16.24
N ASP A 50 10.00 1.38 16.71
CA ASP A 50 11.13 1.76 15.86
C ASP A 50 11.82 0.50 15.30
N LEU A 51 12.23 0.56 14.03
CA LEU A 51 12.98 -0.52 13.39
C LEU A 51 14.42 -0.58 13.92
N HIS A 52 14.95 -1.80 14.00
CA HIS A 52 16.38 -1.98 14.26
C HIS A 52 17.19 -1.30 13.14
N PRO A 53 18.35 -0.66 13.44
CA PRO A 53 19.14 0.05 12.42
C PRO A 53 19.50 -0.79 11.19
N GLN A 54 19.65 -2.10 11.36
CA GLN A 54 19.93 -3.02 10.25
C GLN A 54 18.72 -3.29 9.35
N GLU A 55 17.50 -3.09 9.84
CA GLU A 55 16.25 -3.40 9.12
C GLU A 55 15.62 -2.16 8.47
N GLN A 56 16.16 -0.96 8.69
CA GLN A 56 15.62 0.29 8.13
C GLN A 56 15.56 0.30 6.59
N HIS A 57 16.30 -0.59 5.94
CA HIS A 57 16.32 -0.69 4.48
C HIS A 57 15.23 -1.62 3.91
N VAL A 58 14.51 -2.37 4.76
CA VAL A 58 13.50 -3.35 4.37
C VAL A 58 12.22 -2.63 3.94
N PHE A 59 11.55 -3.15 2.92
CA PHE A 59 10.23 -2.64 2.52
C PHE A 59 9.14 -3.18 3.45
N THR A 60 8.15 -2.34 3.76
CA THR A 60 7.00 -2.75 4.56
C THR A 60 5.83 -3.09 3.63
N LEU A 61 5.35 -4.33 3.71
CA LEU A 61 4.19 -4.80 2.97
C LEU A 61 2.98 -4.85 3.91
N VAL A 62 2.06 -3.91 3.72
CA VAL A 62 0.83 -3.81 4.49
C VAL A 62 -0.28 -4.54 3.74
N LEU A 63 -0.92 -5.49 4.38
CA LEU A 63 -1.96 -6.35 3.81
C LEU A 63 -3.28 -6.14 4.56
N ASP A 64 -4.37 -5.93 3.83
CA ASP A 64 -5.70 -6.03 4.43
C ASP A 64 -6.13 -7.51 4.56
N LEU A 65 -7.08 -7.80 5.45
CA LEU A 65 -7.59 -9.17 5.61
C LEU A 65 -8.76 -9.45 4.67
N ASN A 66 -9.86 -8.72 4.87
CA ASN A 66 -11.12 -9.03 4.24
C ASN A 66 -11.06 -8.70 2.74
N GLU A 67 -11.61 -9.60 1.92
CA GLU A 67 -11.60 -9.55 0.46
C GLU A 67 -10.19 -9.48 -0.15
N THR A 68 -9.13 -9.72 0.64
CA THR A 68 -7.73 -9.60 0.22
C THR A 68 -6.98 -10.90 0.49
N LEU A 69 -6.82 -11.31 1.75
CA LEU A 69 -6.19 -12.58 2.14
C LEU A 69 -7.23 -13.67 2.41
N LEU A 70 -8.44 -13.27 2.77
CA LEU A 70 -9.55 -14.14 3.12
C LEU A 70 -10.88 -13.47 2.81
N TYR A 71 -11.94 -14.26 2.87
CA TYR A 71 -13.31 -13.78 2.72
C TYR A 71 -14.17 -14.43 3.79
N SER A 72 -14.96 -13.64 4.50
CA SER A 72 -15.93 -14.16 5.47
C SER A 72 -17.35 -13.84 5.06
N ASP A 73 -18.22 -14.83 5.13
CA ASP A 73 -19.64 -14.64 4.92
C ASP A 73 -20.46 -15.20 6.09
N TRP A 74 -21.68 -14.69 6.22
CA TRP A 74 -22.66 -15.24 7.13
C TRP A 74 -23.82 -15.82 6.32
N LYS A 75 -24.21 -17.05 6.64
CA LYS A 75 -25.46 -17.63 6.14
C LYS A 75 -26.30 -18.16 7.31
N ARG A 76 -27.62 -18.10 7.16
CA ARG A 76 -28.59 -18.46 8.22
C ARG A 76 -28.44 -19.90 8.73
N ASP A 77 -28.07 -20.81 7.85
CA ASP A 77 -27.92 -22.24 8.10
C ASP A 77 -26.60 -22.59 8.81
N ARG A 78 -25.51 -21.88 8.50
CA ARG A 78 -24.14 -22.25 8.92
C ARG A 78 -23.45 -21.22 9.81
N GLY A 79 -24.04 -20.04 10.00
CA GLY A 79 -23.43 -18.91 10.68
C GLY A 79 -22.28 -18.28 9.91
N TRP A 80 -21.37 -17.63 10.63
CA TRP A 80 -20.15 -17.04 10.10
C TRP A 80 -19.17 -18.13 9.66
N ARG A 81 -18.65 -18.03 8.45
CA ARG A 81 -17.54 -18.85 7.96
C ARG A 81 -16.49 -17.97 7.29
N THR A 82 -15.24 -18.36 7.49
CA THR A 82 -14.07 -17.70 6.89
C THR A 82 -13.42 -18.66 5.91
N PHE A 83 -13.15 -18.16 4.71
CA PHE A 83 -12.51 -18.88 3.62
C PHE A 83 -11.15 -18.25 3.36
N LYS A 84 -10.17 -19.10 3.10
CA LYS A 84 -8.81 -18.68 2.81
C LYS A 84 -8.64 -18.46 1.30
N ARG A 85 -8.06 -17.34 0.89
CA ARG A 85 -7.81 -17.08 -0.53
C ARG A 85 -6.77 -18.07 -1.08
N PRO A 86 -6.97 -18.65 -2.27
CA PRO A 86 -5.97 -19.51 -2.90
C PRO A 86 -4.59 -18.84 -2.99
N GLY A 87 -3.53 -19.58 -2.70
CA GLY A 87 -2.14 -19.10 -2.77
C GLY A 87 -1.69 -18.17 -1.64
N VAL A 88 -2.52 -17.89 -0.63
CA VAL A 88 -2.14 -16.97 0.45
C VAL A 88 -0.97 -17.48 1.30
N ASP A 89 -0.88 -18.79 1.55
CA ASP A 89 0.22 -19.35 2.35
C ASP A 89 1.55 -19.14 1.61
N ASP A 90 1.59 -19.50 0.32
CA ASP A 90 2.76 -19.33 -0.55
C ASP A 90 3.13 -17.85 -0.70
N PHE A 91 2.14 -16.97 -0.82
CA PHE A 91 2.32 -15.52 -0.90
C PHE A 91 3.00 -14.97 0.38
N LEU A 92 2.50 -15.35 1.56
CA LEU A 92 3.06 -14.90 2.83
C LEU A 92 4.47 -15.46 3.07
N GLU A 93 4.68 -16.75 2.85
CA GLU A 93 5.97 -17.40 3.06
C GLU A 93 7.06 -16.90 2.12
N HIS A 94 6.71 -16.67 0.85
CA HIS A 94 7.66 -16.18 -0.13
C HIS A 94 8.06 -14.73 0.17
N LEU A 95 7.08 -13.86 0.42
CA LEU A 95 7.34 -12.43 0.62
C LEU A 95 7.92 -12.07 1.99
N ALA A 96 7.70 -12.91 3.02
CA ALA A 96 8.29 -12.70 4.34
C ALA A 96 9.83 -12.71 4.33
N GLN A 97 10.44 -13.28 3.29
CA GLN A 97 11.90 -13.28 3.10
C GLN A 97 12.45 -11.91 2.70
N PHE A 98 11.60 -11.04 2.14
CA PHE A 98 12.01 -9.77 1.56
C PHE A 98 11.36 -8.54 2.21
N TYR A 99 10.18 -8.74 2.81
CA TYR A 99 9.32 -7.68 3.34
C TYR A 99 9.06 -7.85 4.83
N GLU A 100 8.92 -6.73 5.52
CA GLU A 100 8.21 -6.69 6.80
C GLU A 100 6.71 -6.74 6.52
N ILE A 101 6.08 -7.90 6.77
CA ILE A 101 4.64 -8.08 6.54
C ILE A 101 3.84 -7.61 7.75
N ILE A 102 2.84 -6.76 7.47
CA ILE A 102 1.93 -6.20 8.47
C ILE A 102 0.50 -6.40 8.02
N VAL A 103 -0.32 -7.00 8.87
CA VAL A 103 -1.77 -7.05 8.64
C VAL A 103 -2.42 -5.78 9.20
N TYR A 104 -3.23 -5.10 8.39
CA TYR A 104 -3.93 -3.87 8.81
C TYR A 104 -5.40 -3.88 8.38
N SER A 105 -6.27 -4.28 9.31
CA SER A 105 -7.71 -4.44 9.10
C SER A 105 -8.54 -3.42 9.88
N ASP A 106 -9.71 -3.07 9.36
CA ASP A 106 -10.77 -2.30 10.05
C ASP A 106 -11.67 -3.16 10.93
N GLN A 107 -11.43 -4.46 10.97
CA GLN A 107 -12.16 -5.35 11.87
C GLN A 107 -11.62 -5.25 13.29
N GLN A 108 -12.47 -5.59 14.27
CA GLN A 108 -12.07 -5.57 15.67
C GLN A 108 -11.00 -6.62 15.96
N ALA A 109 -10.12 -6.36 16.93
CA ALA A 109 -9.06 -7.29 17.33
C ALA A 109 -9.60 -8.70 17.65
N MET A 110 -10.76 -8.78 18.30
CA MET A 110 -11.45 -10.05 18.60
C MET A 110 -11.75 -10.93 17.38
N TYR A 111 -11.83 -10.32 16.19
CA TYR A 111 -12.02 -11.03 14.92
C TYR A 111 -10.68 -11.26 14.22
N VAL A 112 -9.82 -10.24 14.18
CA VAL A 112 -8.52 -10.26 13.50
C VAL A 112 -7.58 -11.29 14.11
N ASP A 113 -7.40 -11.27 15.42
CA ASP A 113 -6.38 -12.05 16.11
C ASP A 113 -6.53 -13.57 15.91
N PRO A 114 -7.69 -14.21 16.19
CA PRO A 114 -7.82 -15.65 16.02
C PRO A 114 -7.74 -16.11 14.56
N ILE A 115 -8.01 -15.21 13.61
CA ILE A 115 -7.90 -15.51 12.17
C ILE A 115 -6.44 -15.47 11.74
N VAL A 116 -5.71 -14.42 12.12
CA VAL A 116 -4.28 -14.29 11.83
C VAL A 116 -3.50 -15.44 12.45
N ASP A 117 -3.81 -15.82 13.70
CA ASP A 117 -3.15 -16.94 14.37
C ASP A 117 -3.33 -18.29 13.66
N ARG A 118 -4.46 -18.47 12.97
CA ARG A 118 -4.72 -19.68 12.16
C ARG A 118 -4.16 -19.61 10.76
N LEU A 119 -4.14 -18.40 10.17
CA LEU A 119 -3.62 -18.16 8.83
C LEU A 119 -2.10 -18.28 8.81
N ASP A 120 -1.44 -17.73 9.81
CA ASP A 120 0.01 -17.57 9.84
C ASP A 120 0.71 -18.60 10.74
N GLY A 121 0.61 -19.87 10.35
CA GLY A 121 1.27 -20.96 11.07
C GLY A 121 2.80 -20.92 11.04
N LYS A 122 3.40 -20.10 10.17
CA LYS A 122 4.86 -19.96 10.01
C LYS A 122 5.41 -18.66 10.61
N HIS A 123 4.56 -17.83 11.22
CA HIS A 123 4.94 -16.54 11.80
C HIS A 123 5.61 -15.58 10.81
N CYS A 124 5.07 -15.53 9.59
CA CYS A 124 5.47 -14.61 8.52
C CYS A 124 5.03 -13.16 8.81
N ILE A 125 3.95 -12.96 9.56
CA ILE A 125 3.37 -11.64 9.85
C ILE A 125 4.01 -11.07 11.11
N ARG A 126 4.67 -9.92 10.99
CA ARG A 126 5.42 -9.31 12.09
C ARG A 126 4.53 -8.50 13.03
N TYR A 127 3.57 -7.77 12.48
CA TYR A 127 2.63 -6.95 13.24
C TYR A 127 1.21 -7.08 12.72
N ARG A 128 0.24 -6.90 13.62
CA ARG A 128 -1.18 -6.91 13.33
C ARG A 128 -1.82 -5.64 13.89
N LEU A 129 -2.56 -4.94 13.04
CA LEU A 129 -3.29 -3.72 13.35
C LEU A 129 -4.76 -3.98 13.05
N SER A 130 -5.59 -3.63 14.03
CA SER A 130 -7.05 -3.79 13.98
C SER A 130 -7.73 -2.42 13.93
N ARG A 131 -9.07 -2.41 14.01
CA ARG A 131 -9.89 -1.19 13.96
C ARG A 131 -9.40 -0.05 14.85
N ALA A 132 -8.87 -0.34 16.03
CA ALA A 132 -8.37 0.67 16.97
C ALA A 132 -7.15 1.47 16.46
N ALA A 133 -6.49 0.97 15.41
CA ALA A 133 -5.38 1.63 14.73
C ALA A 133 -5.83 2.46 13.52
N THR A 134 -7.08 2.30 13.06
CA THR A 134 -7.61 3.04 11.90
C THR A 134 -8.07 4.44 12.30
N ARG A 135 -8.08 5.35 11.33
CA ARG A 135 -8.67 6.68 11.47
C ARG A 135 -10.14 6.62 11.07
N TYR A 136 -11.04 7.11 11.92
CA TYR A 136 -12.46 7.20 11.61
C TYR A 136 -12.79 8.60 11.07
N GLN A 137 -13.28 8.65 9.84
CA GLN A 137 -13.64 9.89 9.16
C GLN A 137 -14.87 9.67 8.27
N ASP A 138 -15.83 10.58 8.30
CA ASP A 138 -17.02 10.59 7.43
C ASP A 138 -17.79 9.26 7.40
N GLY A 139 -17.88 8.60 8.56
CA GLY A 139 -18.59 7.33 8.70
C GLY A 139 -17.79 6.09 8.31
N LYS A 140 -16.54 6.24 7.84
CA LYS A 140 -15.69 5.16 7.33
C LYS A 140 -14.36 5.07 8.07
N HIS A 141 -13.79 3.86 8.11
CA HIS A 141 -12.46 3.60 8.65
C HIS A 141 -11.41 3.62 7.55
N TYR A 142 -10.39 4.45 7.74
CA TYR A 142 -9.27 4.59 6.84
C TYR A 142 -7.98 4.11 7.49
N ARG A 143 -7.13 3.47 6.71
CA ARG A 143 -5.77 3.11 7.08
C ARG A 143 -4.88 4.31 6.83
N ASP A 144 -4.32 4.86 7.90
CA ASP A 144 -3.34 5.94 7.81
C ASP A 144 -1.93 5.35 7.86
N LEU A 145 -1.29 5.23 6.69
CA LEU A 145 0.05 4.67 6.56
C LEU A 145 1.12 5.60 7.16
N SER A 146 0.84 6.91 7.27
CA SER A 146 1.77 7.87 7.88
C SER A 146 2.03 7.59 9.36
N LYS A 147 1.09 6.89 10.03
CA LYS A 147 1.16 6.53 11.44
C LYS A 147 1.91 5.23 11.70
N LEU A 148 2.34 4.51 10.65
CA LEU A 148 3.07 3.25 10.79
C LEU A 148 4.50 3.43 11.31
N ASN A 149 5.04 4.65 11.43
CA ASN A 149 6.43 4.86 11.82
C ASN A 149 7.41 4.11 10.89
N ARG A 150 7.13 4.18 9.58
CA ARG A 150 7.93 3.61 8.48
C ARG A 150 8.15 4.68 7.42
N ASP A 151 9.20 4.53 6.63
CA ASP A 151 9.47 5.43 5.50
C ASP A 151 8.38 5.28 4.41
N PRO A 152 7.58 6.31 4.11
CA PRO A 152 6.53 6.23 3.10
C PRO A 152 7.01 5.83 1.71
N SER A 153 8.29 6.07 1.38
CA SER A 153 8.86 5.66 0.09
C SER A 153 9.04 4.13 -0.05
N ARG A 154 8.84 3.39 1.06
CA ARG A 154 9.06 1.94 1.17
C ARG A 154 7.84 1.15 1.65
N ILE A 155 6.68 1.79 1.72
CA ILE A 155 5.42 1.15 2.13
C ILE A 155 4.63 0.76 0.88
N LEU A 156 4.15 -0.47 0.84
CA LEU A 156 3.15 -0.92 -0.14
C LEU A 156 1.92 -1.41 0.60
N TYR A 157 0.73 -0.91 0.25
CA TYR A 157 -0.54 -1.35 0.82
C TYR A 157 -1.34 -2.15 -0.20
N VAL A 158 -1.44 -3.47 0.00
CA VAL A 158 -2.20 -4.38 -0.85
C VAL A 158 -3.58 -4.62 -0.24
N SER A 159 -4.63 -4.28 -0.98
CA SER A 159 -6.01 -4.52 -0.57
C SER A 159 -6.95 -4.60 -1.78
N GLY A 160 -8.02 -5.39 -1.65
CA GLY A 160 -9.15 -5.38 -2.58
C GLY A 160 -9.79 -4.00 -2.71
N ASN A 161 -9.78 -3.23 -1.62
CA ASN A 161 -10.41 -1.92 -1.53
C ASN A 161 -9.37 -0.82 -1.22
N ALA A 162 -8.14 -0.97 -1.74
CA ALA A 162 -7.00 -0.14 -1.36
C ALA A 162 -7.24 1.37 -1.59
N LEU A 163 -7.77 1.73 -2.76
CA LEU A 163 -8.01 3.13 -3.13
C LEU A 163 -9.12 3.79 -2.30
N GLU A 164 -10.05 3.01 -1.75
CA GLU A 164 -11.18 3.54 -0.99
C GLU A 164 -10.95 3.51 0.53
N SER A 165 -9.97 2.75 1.00
CA SER A 165 -9.73 2.46 2.42
C SER A 165 -8.41 3.02 2.96
N CYS A 166 -7.60 3.65 2.11
CA CYS A 166 -6.30 4.23 2.46
C CYS A 166 -6.31 5.76 2.34
N LEU A 167 -5.56 6.46 3.20
CA LEU A 167 -5.34 7.91 3.09
C LEU A 167 -4.19 8.29 2.15
N GLN A 168 -3.28 7.35 1.86
CA GLN A 168 -2.12 7.54 0.98
C GLN A 168 -2.27 6.67 -0.28
N PRO A 169 -3.11 7.09 -1.26
CA PRO A 169 -3.39 6.30 -2.46
C PRO A 169 -2.13 6.01 -3.31
N GLU A 170 -1.10 6.83 -3.21
CA GLU A 170 0.17 6.66 -3.91
C GLU A 170 0.99 5.44 -3.44
N ASN A 171 0.65 4.88 -2.28
CA ASN A 171 1.25 3.64 -1.75
C ASN A 171 0.35 2.41 -1.98
N CYS A 172 -0.81 2.57 -2.60
CA CYS A 172 -1.78 1.50 -2.79
C CYS A 172 -1.42 0.60 -3.98
N VAL A 173 -1.53 -0.70 -3.75
CA VAL A 173 -1.46 -1.77 -4.74
C VAL A 173 -2.83 -2.43 -4.77
N PRO A 174 -3.77 -1.94 -5.59
CA PRO A 174 -5.10 -2.51 -5.66
C PRO A 174 -5.04 -3.92 -6.25
N VAL A 175 -5.73 -4.85 -5.61
CA VAL A 175 -5.97 -6.20 -6.13
C VAL A 175 -7.45 -6.42 -6.32
N LYS A 176 -7.85 -7.42 -7.10
CA LYS A 176 -9.26 -7.80 -7.22
C LYS A 176 -9.80 -8.22 -5.83
N PRO A 177 -10.90 -7.62 -5.33
CA PRO A 177 -11.61 -8.13 -4.16
C PRO A 177 -12.03 -9.58 -4.37
N TRP A 178 -11.67 -10.45 -3.43
CA TRP A 178 -11.96 -11.87 -3.51
C TRP A 178 -13.25 -12.22 -2.78
N LYS A 179 -14.15 -12.92 -3.47
CA LYS A 179 -15.49 -13.32 -3.02
C LYS A 179 -15.67 -14.83 -3.10
N CYS A 180 -14.65 -15.58 -2.68
CA CYS A 180 -14.64 -17.04 -2.62
C CYS A 180 -14.62 -17.74 -4.00
N GLU A 181 -14.09 -17.08 -5.04
CA GLU A 181 -13.84 -17.73 -6.33
C GLU A 181 -12.68 -18.75 -6.24
N ALA A 182 -12.88 -19.95 -6.78
CA ALA A 182 -11.92 -21.05 -6.65
C ALA A 182 -10.75 -20.96 -7.65
N ASP A 183 -10.94 -20.25 -8.76
CA ASP A 183 -9.97 -20.00 -9.83
C ASP A 183 -9.20 -18.68 -9.64
N ASP A 184 -9.29 -18.06 -8.47
CA ASP A 184 -8.56 -16.82 -8.17
C ASP A 184 -7.05 -17.06 -8.06
N THR A 185 -6.28 -16.31 -8.84
CA THR A 185 -4.81 -16.35 -8.86
C THR A 185 -4.19 -15.01 -8.48
N ALA A 186 -4.97 -14.01 -8.07
CA ALA A 186 -4.52 -12.62 -8.05
C ALA A 186 -3.36 -12.37 -7.07
N LEU A 187 -3.31 -13.08 -5.93
CA LEU A 187 -2.17 -13.00 -5.01
C LEU A 187 -0.90 -13.57 -5.64
N VAL A 188 -1.02 -14.73 -6.29
CA VAL A 188 0.10 -15.42 -6.94
C VAL A 188 0.63 -14.61 -8.12
N ASP A 189 -0.26 -14.03 -8.92
CA ASP A 189 0.09 -13.19 -10.07
C ASP A 189 0.81 -11.90 -9.65
N LEU A 190 0.60 -11.43 -8.41
CA LEU A 190 1.26 -10.24 -7.87
C LEU A 190 2.70 -10.52 -7.38
N ILE A 191 3.03 -11.77 -7.04
CA ILE A 191 4.35 -12.14 -6.50
C ILE A 191 5.51 -11.67 -7.39
N PRO A 192 5.52 -11.90 -8.73
CA PRO A 192 6.63 -11.49 -9.58
C PRO A 192 6.93 -9.99 -9.53
N PHE A 193 5.90 -9.15 -9.43
CA PHE A 193 6.05 -7.70 -9.31
C PHE A 193 6.69 -7.32 -7.98
N LEU A 194 6.20 -7.88 -6.87
CA LEU A 194 6.75 -7.61 -5.54
C LEU A 194 8.19 -8.13 -5.43
N ASP A 195 8.49 -9.31 -5.96
CA ASP A 195 9.85 -9.83 -6.04
C ASP A 195 10.81 -8.90 -6.79
N TYR A 196 10.33 -8.35 -7.90
CA TYR A 196 11.12 -7.40 -8.68
C TYR A 196 11.41 -6.13 -7.88
N VAL A 197 10.41 -5.57 -7.20
CA VAL A 197 10.58 -4.40 -6.31
C VAL A 197 11.59 -4.69 -5.20
N ALA A 198 11.46 -5.83 -4.51
CA ALA A 198 12.36 -6.23 -3.44
C ALA A 198 13.82 -6.37 -3.89
N ARG A 199 14.04 -6.89 -5.11
CA ARG A 199 15.38 -7.13 -5.67
C ARG A 199 16.03 -5.85 -6.21
N HIS A 200 15.26 -5.01 -6.90
CA HIS A 200 15.79 -3.80 -7.54
C HIS A 200 15.84 -2.59 -6.60
N ARG A 201 15.07 -2.64 -5.50
CA ARG A 201 15.08 -1.64 -4.42
C ARG A 201 15.05 -0.20 -4.94
N PRO A 202 13.97 0.20 -5.63
CA PRO A 202 13.83 1.59 -6.08
C PRO A 202 13.94 2.54 -4.87
N ALA A 203 14.53 3.72 -5.07
CA ALA A 203 14.68 4.71 -4.01
C ALA A 203 13.33 5.18 -3.46
N ASP A 204 12.30 5.21 -4.29
CA ASP A 204 10.92 5.50 -3.92
C ASP A 204 9.98 4.61 -4.74
N ILE A 205 9.05 3.94 -4.05
CA ILE A 205 8.08 3.04 -4.68
C ILE A 205 6.94 3.79 -5.37
N ARG A 206 6.62 5.01 -4.94
CA ARG A 206 5.43 5.75 -5.39
C ARG A 206 5.48 6.08 -6.89
N PRO A 207 6.61 6.55 -7.47
CA PRO A 207 6.71 6.75 -8.92
C PRO A 207 6.55 5.45 -9.71
N VAL A 208 7.02 4.33 -9.16
CA VAL A 208 6.87 3.00 -9.79
C VAL A 208 5.39 2.65 -9.84
N LEU A 209 4.66 2.76 -8.73
CA LEU A 209 3.22 2.48 -8.66
C LEU A 209 2.40 3.40 -9.57
N THR A 210 2.74 4.69 -9.63
CA THR A 210 2.11 5.66 -10.53
C THR A 210 2.22 5.21 -12.00
N SER A 211 3.32 4.57 -12.40
CA SER A 211 3.48 4.06 -13.77
C SER A 211 2.54 2.92 -14.15
N TYR A 212 1.89 2.27 -13.16
CA TYR A 212 0.89 1.22 -13.35
C TYR A 212 -0.54 1.72 -13.10
N HIS A 213 -0.74 3.01 -12.82
CA HIS A 213 -2.06 3.54 -12.49
C HIS A 213 -3.08 3.24 -13.60
N GLY A 214 -4.25 2.72 -13.21
CA GLY A 214 -5.31 2.33 -14.14
C GLY A 214 -5.12 1.00 -14.87
N HIS A 215 -4.00 0.30 -14.63
CA HIS A 215 -3.71 -1.01 -15.23
C HIS A 215 -3.74 -2.12 -14.18
N ASP A 216 -3.90 -3.36 -14.63
CA ASP A 216 -3.76 -4.54 -13.79
C ASP A 216 -2.26 -4.83 -13.60
N ILE A 217 -1.72 -4.48 -12.42
CA ILE A 217 -0.28 -4.46 -12.11
C ILE A 217 0.40 -5.78 -12.51
N PRO A 218 -0.08 -6.97 -12.07
CA PRO A 218 0.44 -8.26 -12.52
C PRO A 218 0.58 -8.41 -14.04
N LYS A 219 -0.49 -8.13 -14.78
CA LYS A 219 -0.53 -8.34 -16.24
C LYS A 219 0.41 -7.39 -16.96
N GLU A 220 0.33 -6.11 -16.62
CA GLU A 220 1.17 -5.06 -17.18
C GLU A 220 2.66 -5.34 -16.90
N PHE A 221 3.00 -5.81 -15.69
CA PHE A 221 4.36 -6.17 -15.33
C PHE A 221 4.90 -7.32 -16.18
N ILE A 222 4.08 -8.37 -16.41
CA ILE A 222 4.46 -9.50 -17.27
C ILE A 222 4.67 -9.03 -18.72
N GLU A 223 3.81 -8.17 -19.24
CA GLU A 223 3.91 -7.63 -20.61
C GLU A 223 5.16 -6.77 -20.79
N ARG A 224 5.41 -5.82 -19.87
CA ARG A 224 6.63 -5.00 -19.87
C ARG A 224 7.90 -5.82 -19.81
N ASN A 225 7.93 -6.86 -18.97
CA ASN A 225 9.08 -7.75 -18.88
C ASN A 225 9.34 -8.52 -20.18
N LYS A 226 8.28 -9.02 -20.84
CA LYS A 226 8.39 -9.68 -22.15
C LYS A 226 8.93 -8.72 -23.21
N GLU A 227 8.46 -7.47 -23.21
CA GLU A 227 8.94 -6.44 -24.14
C GLU A 227 10.40 -6.05 -23.88
N HIS A 228 10.80 -5.88 -22.62
CA HIS A 228 12.20 -5.65 -22.24
C HIS A 228 13.11 -6.81 -22.63
N GLN A 229 12.65 -8.06 -22.51
CA GLN A 229 13.40 -9.22 -22.98
C GLN A 229 13.52 -9.24 -24.50
N ARG A 230 12.45 -8.96 -25.24
CA ARG A 230 12.46 -8.88 -26.71
C ARG A 230 13.37 -7.78 -27.23
N SER A 231 13.32 -6.59 -26.64
CA SER A 231 14.17 -5.46 -27.04
C SER A 231 15.65 -5.75 -26.74
N ARG A 232 15.97 -6.38 -25.60
CA ARG A 232 17.33 -6.87 -25.31
C ARG A 232 17.81 -7.90 -26.32
N SER A 233 16.96 -8.88 -26.67
CA SER A 233 17.30 -9.88 -27.68
C SER A 233 17.49 -9.26 -29.08
N ASN A 234 16.62 -8.33 -29.49
CA ASN A 234 16.77 -7.63 -30.77
C ASN A 234 18.02 -6.73 -30.79
N MET A 235 18.38 -6.09 -29.68
CA MET A 235 19.61 -5.29 -29.59
C MET A 235 20.85 -6.18 -29.66
N GLY A 236 20.82 -7.36 -29.05
CA GLY A 236 21.87 -8.38 -29.18
C GLY A 236 22.02 -8.88 -30.62
N VAL A 237 20.91 -9.22 -31.28
CA VAL A 237 20.89 -9.66 -32.69
C VAL A 237 21.34 -8.54 -33.63
N CYS A 238 20.99 -7.28 -33.36
CA CYS A 238 21.45 -6.12 -34.13
C CYS A 238 22.96 -5.86 -33.94
N GLY A 239 23.47 -6.02 -32.71
CA GLY A 239 24.90 -5.98 -32.42
C GLY A 239 25.67 -7.05 -33.16
N ASP A 240 25.20 -8.31 -33.11
CA ASP A 240 25.80 -9.44 -33.82
C ASP A 240 25.71 -9.27 -35.35
N ALA A 241 24.63 -8.68 -35.86
CA ALA A 241 24.45 -8.38 -37.28
C ALA A 241 25.36 -7.23 -37.76
N LEU A 242 25.56 -6.20 -36.94
CA LEU A 242 26.52 -5.11 -37.20
C LEU A 242 27.96 -5.63 -37.19
N GLU A 243 28.31 -6.51 -36.24
CA GLU A 243 29.63 -7.13 -36.17
C GLU A 243 29.88 -8.05 -37.38
N LYS A 244 28.88 -8.83 -37.81
CA LYS A 244 28.95 -9.62 -39.05
C LYS A 244 29.05 -8.75 -40.30
N MET A 245 28.30 -7.65 -40.39
CA MET A 245 28.44 -6.68 -41.50
C MET A 245 29.81 -6.00 -41.51
N GLN A 246 30.43 -5.73 -40.35
CA GLN A 246 31.78 -5.17 -40.28
C GLN A 246 32.86 -6.18 -40.69
N ILE A 247 32.67 -7.46 -40.37
CA ILE A 247 33.55 -8.56 -40.80
C ILE A 247 33.40 -8.82 -42.31
N GLU A 248 32.18 -8.80 -42.85
CA GLU A 248 31.91 -9.01 -44.28
C GLU A 248 32.33 -7.80 -45.15
N ASN A 249 32.30 -6.57 -44.62
CA ASN A 249 32.75 -5.37 -45.33
C ASN A 249 34.27 -5.10 -45.22
N GLY A 250 35.05 -6.02 -44.67
CA GLY A 250 36.49 -6.07 -44.89
C GLY A 250 37.27 -4.79 -44.56
N PHE A 251 37.19 -4.28 -43.33
CA PHE A 251 38.26 -3.43 -42.82
C PHE A 251 39.42 -4.30 -42.33
N SER A 252 40.23 -4.75 -43.29
CA SER A 252 41.65 -5.02 -43.03
C SER A 252 42.30 -3.69 -42.63
N THR A 253 42.40 -3.44 -41.33
CA THR A 253 43.45 -2.57 -40.80
C THR A 253 44.59 -3.46 -40.34
N SER A 254 45.29 -4.04 -41.32
CA SER A 254 46.72 -4.26 -41.18
C SER A 254 47.37 -2.92 -40.91
N LEU A 255 48.06 -2.76 -39.77
CA LEU A 255 49.31 -2.02 -39.66
C LEU A 255 49.96 -2.30 -38.29
N ARG A 256 51.09 -3.01 -38.38
CA ARG A 256 52.32 -2.98 -37.55
C ARG A 256 52.25 -2.61 -36.08
#